data_AF-A0A2D7M484-F1
#
_entry.id   AF-A0A2D7M484-F1
#
_cell.length_a   1.000
_cell.length_b   1.000
_cell.length_c   1.000
_cell.angle_alpha   90.00
_cell.angle_beta   90.00
_cell.angle_gamma   90.00
#
_symmetry.space_group_name_H-M   'P 1'
#
loop_
_entity.id
_entity.type
_entity.pdbx_description
1 polymer ?
#
loop_
_entity_poly.entity_id
_entity_poly.type
_entity_poly.pdbx_seq_one_letter_code
_entity_poly.pdbx_strand_id
1 'polypeptide(L)'
;MRIVYFPVGKVCTAAYAANEAKLRVRNYPFDWSGNSYKTVSYILDNGLDDIFDDVEIVNSGLFEGKQIWDKTYKMMFIHEREDKLSTTKKKYLKRYNNIIHDIKNGDVIYLIQSSSCERVLSDHYSDLVPFFKSDILIEKDMDSNNLDCVKESILKINPNIDVKITSHSLYKTLVEELGYLK
;
A
#
# COMPACT_ATOMS: atom_id res chain seq x y z
N MET A 1 1.40 -25.14 -1.85
CA MET A 1 1.04 -23.84 -2.46
C MET A 1 1.33 -22.73 -1.47
N ARG A 2 2.25 -21.83 -1.78
CA ARG A 2 2.61 -20.65 -0.99
C ARG A 2 1.76 -19.47 -1.46
N ILE A 3 0.78 -19.12 -0.65
CA ILE A 3 -0.14 -18.01 -0.90
C ILE A 3 0.38 -16.75 -0.22
N VAL A 4 0.43 -15.66 -0.96
CA VAL A 4 0.77 -14.32 -0.47
C VAL A 4 -0.50 -13.48 -0.46
N TYR A 5 -0.88 -12.98 0.71
CA TYR A 5 -1.96 -12.00 0.85
C TYR A 5 -1.35 -10.61 0.96
N PHE A 6 -1.53 -9.79 -0.08
CA PHE A 6 -0.90 -8.48 -0.19
C PHE A 6 -1.99 -7.39 -0.19
N PRO A 7 -2.25 -6.73 0.95
CA PRO A 7 -3.04 -5.51 0.98
C PRO A 7 -2.34 -4.43 0.19
N VAL A 8 -2.96 -4.06 -0.93
CA VAL A 8 -2.57 -2.95 -1.79
C VAL A 8 -3.63 -1.86 -1.73
N GLY A 9 -4.46 -1.84 -0.70
CA GLY A 9 -5.44 -0.78 -0.48
C GLY A 9 -4.78 0.60 -0.45
N LYS A 10 -5.51 1.59 -0.97
CA LYS A 10 -5.06 3.00 -0.97
C LYS A 10 -5.03 3.59 0.43
N VAL A 11 -5.87 3.05 1.32
CA VAL A 11 -5.84 3.30 2.76
C VAL A 11 -5.91 1.98 3.51
N CYS A 12 -6.02 2.04 4.84
CA CYS A 12 -5.87 0.89 5.71
C CYS A 12 -7.01 -0.16 5.65
N THR A 13 -8.12 0.03 4.90
CA THR A 13 -9.20 -1.00 4.91
C THR A 13 -8.76 -2.31 4.28
N ALA A 14 -7.83 -2.25 3.32
CA ALA A 14 -7.04 -3.36 2.79
C ALA A 14 -6.66 -4.39 3.88
N ALA A 15 -5.88 -3.88 4.82
CA ALA A 15 -5.31 -4.62 5.92
C ALA A 15 -6.37 -4.99 6.98
N TYR A 16 -7.33 -4.09 7.25
CA TYR A 16 -8.42 -4.38 8.19
C TYR A 16 -9.30 -5.53 7.72
N ALA A 17 -9.72 -5.53 6.45
CA ALA A 17 -10.56 -6.58 5.89
C ALA A 17 -9.87 -7.94 5.94
N ALA A 18 -8.58 -7.99 5.61
CA ALA A 18 -7.79 -9.22 5.69
C ALA A 18 -7.64 -9.72 7.13
N ASN A 19 -7.44 -8.82 8.10
CA ASN A 19 -7.38 -9.16 9.52
C ASN A 19 -8.74 -9.67 10.05
N GLU A 20 -9.84 -9.02 9.69
CA GLU A 20 -11.19 -9.44 10.07
C GLU A 20 -11.56 -10.79 9.45
N ALA A 21 -11.16 -11.02 8.21
CA ALA A 21 -11.25 -12.31 7.56
C ALA A 21 -10.32 -13.37 8.18
N LYS A 22 -9.44 -13.03 9.13
CA LYS A 22 -8.45 -13.91 9.77
C LYS A 22 -7.43 -14.49 8.78
N LEU A 23 -7.11 -13.75 7.72
CA LEU A 23 -6.01 -14.09 6.83
C LEU A 23 -4.68 -13.70 7.47
N ARG A 24 -3.69 -14.58 7.35
CA ARG A 24 -2.34 -14.30 7.86
C ARG A 24 -1.61 -13.39 6.89
N VAL A 25 -1.84 -12.09 7.02
CA VAL A 25 -1.10 -11.05 6.31
C VAL A 25 0.20 -10.75 7.05
N ARG A 26 1.31 -10.66 6.31
CA ARG A 26 2.57 -10.13 6.85
C ARG A 26 2.53 -8.61 6.75
N ASN A 27 3.10 -7.93 7.74
CA ASN A 27 3.22 -6.49 7.72
C ASN A 27 4.10 -6.05 6.55
N TYR A 28 3.50 -5.52 5.50
CA TYR A 28 4.15 -4.95 4.33
C TYR A 28 4.25 -3.43 4.47
N PRO A 29 5.09 -2.74 3.67
CA PRO A 29 5.30 -1.30 3.83
C PRO A 29 4.09 -0.47 3.38
N PHE A 30 3.09 -1.08 2.75
CA PHE A 30 1.95 -0.37 2.14
C PHE A 30 0.66 -0.43 2.97
N ASP A 31 0.58 -1.34 3.93
CA ASP A 31 -0.62 -1.64 4.73
C ASP A 31 -1.17 -0.45 5.55
N TRP A 32 -0.39 0.65 5.68
CA TRP A 32 -0.62 1.74 6.64
C TRP A 32 -0.34 3.14 6.09
N SER A 33 -0.15 3.29 4.79
CA SER A 33 0.15 4.58 4.18
C SER A 33 -0.81 4.90 3.05
N GLY A 34 -1.16 6.18 2.93
CA GLY A 34 -1.91 6.67 1.77
C GLY A 34 -1.00 6.66 0.55
N ASN A 35 -1.19 5.72 -0.38
CA ASN A 35 -0.38 5.64 -1.60
C ASN A 35 -1.22 5.31 -2.83
N SER A 36 -0.79 5.85 -3.97
CA SER A 36 -1.26 5.42 -5.29
C SER A 36 -0.73 4.03 -5.65
N TYR A 37 -1.39 3.36 -6.60
CA TYR A 37 -0.87 2.10 -7.14
C TYR A 37 0.42 2.30 -7.94
N LYS A 38 0.61 3.47 -8.54
CA LYS A 38 1.89 3.86 -9.16
C LYS A 38 3.01 3.95 -8.14
N THR A 39 2.77 4.49 -6.95
CA THR A 39 3.76 4.52 -5.87
C THR A 39 4.15 3.11 -5.46
N VAL A 40 3.17 2.21 -5.29
CA VAL A 40 3.43 0.80 -4.97
C VAL A 40 4.27 0.14 -6.07
N SER A 41 3.87 0.28 -7.34
CA SER A 41 4.60 -0.25 -8.50
C SER A 41 6.03 0.29 -8.59
N TYR A 42 6.21 1.60 -8.40
CA TYR A 42 7.53 2.24 -8.39
C TYR A 42 8.44 1.65 -7.31
N ILE A 43 7.93 1.45 -6.09
CA ILE A 43 8.69 0.87 -4.98
C ILE A 43 9.05 -0.59 -5.27
N LEU A 44 8.14 -1.37 -5.86
CA LEU A 44 8.42 -2.75 -6.25
C LEU A 44 9.52 -2.83 -7.33
N ASP A 45 9.54 -1.89 -8.26
CA ASP A 45 10.52 -1.85 -9.35
C ASP A 45 11.89 -1.31 -8.92
N ASN A 46 11.93 -0.32 -8.00
CA ASN A 46 13.13 0.47 -7.73
C ASN A 46 13.66 0.33 -6.30
N GLY A 47 12.92 -0.27 -5.38
CA GLY A 47 13.29 -0.36 -3.98
C GLY A 47 12.70 0.72 -3.09
N LEU A 48 13.09 0.68 -1.82
CA LEU A 48 12.62 1.57 -0.75
C LEU A 48 13.79 2.14 0.07
N ASP A 49 15.00 2.12 -0.47
CA ASP A 49 16.24 2.44 0.27
C ASP A 49 16.29 3.87 0.77
N ASP A 50 15.73 4.80 -0.01
CA ASP A 50 15.74 6.23 0.28
C ASP A 50 14.56 6.69 1.17
N ILE A 51 13.78 5.76 1.74
CA ILE A 51 12.60 6.12 2.53
C ILE A 51 13.02 6.89 3.79
N PHE A 52 12.31 7.99 4.05
CA PHE A 52 12.56 8.98 5.10
C PHE A 52 13.83 9.81 4.94
N ASP A 53 14.52 9.77 3.79
CA ASP A 53 15.71 10.61 3.57
C ASP A 53 15.36 12.04 3.17
N ASP A 54 14.19 12.24 2.54
CA ASP A 54 13.66 13.58 2.23
C ASP A 54 12.21 13.72 2.72
N VAL A 55 12.05 14.20 3.96
CA VAL A 55 10.74 14.30 4.62
C VAL A 55 10.32 15.74 4.91
N GLU A 56 9.03 15.96 4.93
CA GLU A 56 8.39 17.16 5.45
C GLU A 56 7.39 16.79 6.55
N ILE A 57 7.35 17.58 7.61
CA ILE A 57 6.41 17.38 8.71
C ILE A 57 5.18 18.24 8.45
N VAL A 58 4.06 17.58 8.15
CA VAL A 58 2.82 18.22 7.71
C VAL A 58 1.81 18.20 8.85
N ASN A 59 1.05 19.28 8.98
CA ASN A 59 -0.12 19.33 9.87
C ASN A 59 -1.36 19.57 9.01
N SER A 60 -2.05 18.49 8.66
CA SER A 60 -3.21 18.54 7.76
C SER A 60 -4.53 18.82 8.45
N GLY A 61 -4.58 18.84 9.79
CA GLY A 61 -5.85 18.97 10.54
C GLY A 61 -6.80 17.76 10.43
N LEU A 62 -6.53 16.80 9.53
CA LEU A 62 -7.33 15.58 9.32
C LEU A 62 -7.09 14.51 10.39
N PHE A 63 -5.92 14.51 11.02
CA PHE A 63 -5.55 13.58 12.09
C PHE A 63 -5.01 14.36 13.29
N GLU A 64 -5.25 13.85 14.50
CA GLU A 64 -4.60 14.36 15.69
C GLU A 64 -3.08 14.14 15.59
N GLY A 65 -2.33 15.22 15.33
CA GLY A 65 -0.88 15.23 15.35
C GLY A 65 -0.24 15.66 14.03
N LYS A 66 1.09 15.56 14.00
CA LYS A 66 1.91 15.82 12.82
C LYS A 66 2.01 14.54 11.98
N GLN A 67 1.83 14.68 10.66
CA GLN A 67 2.06 13.62 9.68
C GLN A 67 3.47 13.76 9.10
N ILE A 68 4.01 12.64 8.61
CA ILE A 68 5.29 12.62 7.92
C ILE A 68 5.02 12.42 6.45
N TRP A 69 5.44 13.38 5.64
CA TRP A 69 5.38 13.32 4.20
C TRP A 69 6.74 12.94 3.65
N ASP A 70 6.84 11.78 2.99
CA ASP A 70 8.04 11.38 2.27
C ASP A 70 7.99 11.92 0.84
N LYS A 71 8.88 12.85 0.53
CA LYS A 71 8.93 13.53 -0.77
C LYS A 71 9.52 12.65 -1.85
N THR A 72 10.31 11.64 -1.52
CA THR A 72 10.92 10.71 -2.48
C THR A 72 9.86 9.79 -3.07
N TYR A 73 9.12 9.10 -2.22
CA TYR A 73 8.12 8.10 -2.63
C TYR A 73 6.70 8.64 -2.73
N LYS A 74 6.49 9.89 -2.31
CA LYS A 74 5.18 10.52 -2.27
C LYS A 74 4.20 9.73 -1.40
N MET A 75 4.67 9.31 -0.22
CA MET A 75 3.91 8.52 0.74
C MET A 75 3.61 9.35 1.99
N MET A 76 2.36 9.28 2.45
CA MET A 76 1.95 9.90 3.71
C MET A 76 1.94 8.87 4.84
N PHE A 77 2.66 9.17 5.92
CA PHE A 77 2.71 8.35 7.12
C PHE A 77 1.94 9.03 8.25
N ILE A 78 0.71 8.56 8.46
CA ILE A 78 -0.23 9.13 9.45
C ILE A 78 -0.08 8.51 10.85
N HIS A 79 0.61 7.37 10.96
CA HIS A 79 0.77 6.62 12.22
C HIS A 79 2.20 6.64 12.77
N GLU A 80 3.16 7.21 12.04
CA GLU A 80 4.57 7.22 12.41
C GLU A 80 4.93 8.52 13.14
N ARG A 81 5.97 8.48 13.97
CA ARG A 81 6.41 9.63 14.77
C ARG A 81 7.74 10.19 14.27
N GLU A 82 7.83 11.51 14.22
CA GLU A 82 9.01 12.28 13.76
C GLU A 82 10.28 11.91 14.54
N ASP A 83 10.19 11.69 15.85
CA ASP A 83 11.32 11.35 16.72
C ASP A 83 11.90 9.93 16.48
N LYS A 84 11.23 9.12 15.65
CA LYS A 84 11.58 7.71 15.42
C LYS A 84 11.98 7.37 13.99
N LEU A 85 12.16 8.37 13.12
CA LEU A 85 12.40 8.18 11.67
C LEU A 85 13.46 7.13 11.34
N SER A 86 14.64 7.14 12.00
CA SER A 86 15.69 6.13 11.73
C SER A 86 15.24 4.69 12.06
N THR A 87 14.48 4.52 13.14
CA THR A 87 13.94 3.19 13.52
C THR A 87 12.81 2.80 12.58
N THR A 88 11.98 3.76 12.19
CA THR A 88 10.91 3.58 11.20
C THR A 88 11.47 3.18 9.85
N LYS A 89 12.53 3.83 9.35
CA LYS A 89 13.24 3.44 8.11
C LYS A 89 13.64 1.97 8.12
N LYS A 90 14.35 1.51 9.16
CA LYS A 90 14.76 0.10 9.31
C LYS A 90 13.56 -0.86 9.29
N LYS A 91 12.47 -0.49 9.96
CA LYS A 91 11.21 -1.24 9.96
C LYS A 91 10.64 -1.36 8.55
N TYR A 92 10.54 -0.27 7.79
CA TYR A 92 9.97 -0.30 6.43
C TYR A 92 10.86 -1.05 5.44
N LEU A 93 12.18 -0.90 5.51
CA LEU A 93 13.13 -1.70 4.71
C LEU A 93 12.98 -3.19 4.97
N LYS A 94 12.82 -3.60 6.23
CA LYS A 94 12.55 -5.00 6.58
C LYS A 94 11.22 -5.48 5.98
N ARG A 95 10.16 -4.65 6.06
CA ARG A 95 8.84 -4.98 5.48
C ARG A 95 8.90 -5.10 3.96
N TYR A 96 9.64 -4.21 3.28
CA TYR A 96 9.90 -4.27 1.86
C TYR A 96 10.62 -5.56 1.46
N ASN A 97 11.70 -5.90 2.16
CA ASN A 97 12.43 -7.15 1.90
C ASN A 97 11.57 -8.39 2.11
N ASN A 98 10.63 -8.37 3.06
CA ASN A 98 9.67 -9.45 3.25
C ASN A 98 8.74 -9.60 2.04
N ILE A 99 8.13 -8.52 1.52
CA ILE A 99 7.22 -8.63 0.36
C ILE A 99 7.98 -9.08 -0.88
N ILE A 100 9.20 -8.58 -1.12
CA ILE A 100 10.04 -9.04 -2.24
C ILE A 100 10.36 -10.53 -2.11
N HIS A 101 10.76 -10.98 -0.92
CA HIS A 101 11.00 -12.40 -0.67
C HIS A 101 9.74 -13.23 -0.92
N ASP A 102 8.57 -12.77 -0.48
CA ASP A 102 7.33 -13.52 -0.60
C ASP A 102 6.81 -13.57 -2.04
N ILE A 103 6.95 -12.49 -2.81
CA ILE A 103 6.65 -12.50 -4.26
C ILE A 103 7.57 -13.47 -4.99
N LYS A 104 8.89 -13.41 -4.75
CA LYS A 104 9.87 -14.30 -5.40
C LYS A 104 9.62 -15.78 -5.15
N ASN A 105 9.04 -16.11 -4.00
CA ASN A 105 8.88 -17.48 -3.51
C ASN A 105 7.42 -17.94 -3.45
N GLY A 106 6.47 -17.11 -3.89
CA GLY A 106 5.04 -17.38 -3.88
C GLY A 106 4.60 -18.13 -5.13
N ASP A 107 3.60 -19.00 -4.94
CA ASP A 107 2.91 -19.67 -6.06
C ASP A 107 1.71 -18.82 -6.53
N VAL A 108 1.04 -18.16 -5.58
CA VAL A 108 -0.13 -17.31 -5.82
C VAL A 108 0.00 -16.05 -4.96
N ILE A 109 -0.35 -14.90 -5.51
CA ILE A 109 -0.51 -13.65 -4.77
C ILE A 109 -1.91 -13.08 -4.95
N TYR A 110 -2.59 -12.83 -3.83
CA TYR A 110 -3.85 -12.10 -3.79
C TYR A 110 -3.58 -10.63 -3.48
N LEU A 111 -3.83 -9.78 -4.46
CA LEU A 111 -3.87 -8.33 -4.30
C LEU A 111 -5.22 -7.96 -3.69
N ILE A 112 -5.19 -7.57 -2.42
CA ILE A 112 -6.37 -7.18 -1.66
C ILE A 112 -6.52 -5.67 -1.84
N GLN A 113 -7.46 -5.28 -2.68
CA GLN A 113 -7.72 -3.87 -2.97
C GLN A 113 -8.70 -3.24 -1.99
N SER A 114 -8.71 -1.91 -1.99
CA SER A 114 -9.63 -1.08 -1.21
C SER A 114 -11.10 -1.40 -1.51
N SER A 115 -11.94 -1.35 -0.48
CA SER A 115 -13.38 -1.49 -0.64
C SER A 115 -14.00 -0.27 -1.33
N SER A 116 -15.10 -0.46 -2.08
CA SER A 116 -15.81 0.60 -2.80
C SER A 116 -16.52 1.62 -1.92
N CYS A 117 -16.59 1.36 -0.61
CA CYS A 117 -17.12 2.30 0.39
C CYS A 117 -16.03 3.13 1.09
N GLU A 118 -14.76 2.95 0.73
CA GLU A 118 -13.74 3.90 1.16
C GLU A 118 -14.02 5.26 0.53
N ARG A 119 -13.83 6.33 1.31
CA ARG A 119 -13.63 7.64 0.72
C ARG A 119 -12.42 7.52 -0.21
N VAL A 120 -12.62 7.89 -1.46
CA VAL A 120 -11.56 8.02 -2.46
C VAL A 120 -10.39 8.82 -1.88
N LEU A 121 -9.14 8.56 -2.30
CA LEU A 121 -7.97 9.25 -1.73
C LEU A 121 -8.14 10.77 -1.81
N SER A 122 -8.79 11.22 -2.88
CA SER A 122 -9.16 12.61 -3.11
C SER A 122 -10.13 13.19 -2.08
N ASP A 123 -11.03 12.40 -1.50
CA ASP A 123 -11.99 12.83 -0.47
C ASP A 123 -11.49 12.53 0.95
N HIS A 124 -10.78 11.41 1.14
CA HIS A 124 -10.26 10.99 2.44
C HIS A 124 -9.07 11.86 2.86
N TYR A 125 -8.31 12.34 1.88
CA TYR A 125 -7.15 13.19 2.08
C TYR A 125 -7.15 14.38 1.12
N SER A 126 -8.31 15.04 0.94
CA SER A 126 -8.46 16.22 0.07
C SER A 126 -7.38 17.27 0.29
N ASP A 127 -7.04 17.51 1.55
CA ASP A 127 -6.05 18.50 1.96
C ASP A 127 -4.60 18.01 1.73
N LEU A 128 -4.43 16.71 1.45
CA LEU A 128 -3.16 16.09 1.12
C LEU A 128 -3.00 15.80 -0.39
N VAL A 129 -4.06 15.95 -1.20
CA VAL A 129 -4.02 15.80 -2.67
C VAL A 129 -2.87 16.58 -3.32
N PRO A 130 -2.52 17.82 -2.90
CA PRO A 130 -1.37 18.53 -3.45
C PRO A 130 -0.03 17.81 -3.27
N PHE A 131 0.13 17.05 -2.19
CA PHE A 131 1.38 16.33 -1.90
C PHE A 131 1.54 15.13 -2.84
N PHE A 132 0.45 14.47 -3.23
CA PHE A 132 0.49 13.28 -4.07
C PHE A 132 0.70 13.55 -5.58
N LYS A 133 0.68 14.81 -6.03
CA LYS A 133 0.85 15.19 -7.45
C LYS A 133 2.32 15.52 -7.79
N SER A 134 3.02 14.66 -8.54
CA SER A 134 4.31 14.95 -9.20
C SER A 134 4.46 14.32 -10.60
N ASP A 135 5.18 14.95 -11.53
CA ASP A 135 5.30 14.51 -12.94
C ASP A 135 5.77 13.06 -13.16
N ILE A 136 6.42 12.43 -12.17
CA ILE A 136 6.94 11.05 -12.22
C ILE A 136 5.95 10.04 -11.61
N LEU A 137 5.18 10.45 -10.59
CA LEU A 137 4.27 9.59 -9.81
C LEU A 137 2.80 10.01 -9.91
N ILE A 138 2.45 10.96 -10.81
CA ILE A 138 1.08 11.38 -11.08
C ILE A 138 0.28 10.18 -11.56
N GLU A 139 -0.56 9.67 -10.67
CA GLU A 139 -1.82 9.07 -11.06
C GLU A 139 -2.73 10.24 -11.46
N LYS A 140 -3.03 10.36 -12.76
CA LYS A 140 -4.00 11.36 -13.24
C LYS A 140 -5.36 11.19 -12.55
N ASP A 141 -5.64 9.95 -12.15
CA ASP A 141 -6.77 9.55 -11.35
C ASP A 141 -6.26 8.74 -10.15
N MET A 142 -6.06 9.41 -9.00
CA MET A 142 -5.66 8.75 -7.75
C MET A 142 -6.73 7.79 -7.22
N ASP A 143 -7.93 7.80 -7.81
CA ASP A 143 -9.08 7.01 -7.43
C ASP A 143 -9.28 5.81 -8.37
N SER A 144 -8.47 5.69 -9.42
CA SER A 144 -8.37 4.52 -10.29
C SER A 144 -8.14 3.22 -9.49
N ASN A 145 -9.04 2.25 -9.61
CA ASN A 145 -8.84 0.92 -9.03
C ASN A 145 -8.06 -0.03 -9.96
N ASN A 146 -7.35 0.51 -10.95
CA ASN A 146 -6.56 -0.28 -11.88
C ASN A 146 -5.20 -0.68 -11.27
N LEU A 147 -5.03 -1.98 -11.01
CA LEU A 147 -3.81 -2.60 -10.46
C LEU A 147 -2.82 -3.11 -11.51
N ASP A 148 -3.02 -2.83 -12.80
CA ASP A 148 -2.19 -3.34 -13.91
C ASP A 148 -0.69 -3.04 -13.69
N CYS A 149 -0.34 -1.82 -13.27
CA CYS A 149 1.06 -1.46 -13.00
C CYS A 149 1.66 -2.26 -11.83
N VAL A 150 0.90 -2.52 -10.76
CA VAL A 150 1.34 -3.34 -9.63
C VAL A 150 1.51 -4.79 -10.07
N LYS A 151 0.58 -5.31 -10.89
CA LYS A 151 0.65 -6.64 -11.47
C LYS A 151 1.89 -6.79 -12.36
N GLU A 152 2.17 -5.81 -13.22
CA GLU A 152 3.36 -5.79 -14.07
C GLU A 152 4.64 -5.83 -13.22
N SER A 153 4.76 -4.99 -12.19
CA SER A 153 5.90 -4.99 -11.27
C SER A 153 6.08 -6.33 -10.54
N ILE A 154 4.99 -6.95 -10.08
CA ILE A 154 5.03 -8.27 -9.46
C ILE A 154 5.54 -9.33 -10.44
N LEU A 155 5.08 -9.30 -11.69
CA LEU A 155 5.50 -10.25 -12.72
C LEU A 155 6.96 -10.05 -13.17
N LYS A 156 7.50 -8.82 -13.07
CA LYS A 156 8.95 -8.59 -13.22
C LYS A 156 9.76 -9.29 -12.12
N ILE A 157 9.24 -9.32 -10.88
CA ILE A 157 9.90 -9.97 -9.74
C ILE A 157 9.78 -11.50 -9.82
N ASN A 158 8.59 -12.01 -10.17
CA ASN A 158 8.31 -13.43 -10.35
C ASN A 158 7.34 -13.65 -11.54
N PRO A 159 7.85 -14.02 -12.73
CA PRO A 159 7.00 -14.22 -13.91
C PRO A 159 6.02 -15.40 -13.82
N ASN A 160 6.24 -16.31 -12.86
CA ASN A 160 5.46 -17.54 -12.74
C ASN A 160 4.41 -17.49 -11.62
N ILE A 161 4.33 -16.39 -10.87
CA ILE A 161 3.33 -16.26 -9.80
C ILE A 161 1.94 -16.04 -10.41
N ASP A 162 0.94 -16.76 -9.90
CA ASP A 162 -0.45 -16.51 -10.25
C ASP A 162 -0.95 -15.26 -9.50
N VAL A 163 -1.28 -14.20 -10.23
CA VAL A 163 -1.74 -12.93 -9.65
C VAL A 163 -3.26 -12.90 -9.68
N LYS A 164 -3.86 -12.89 -8.49
CA LYS A 164 -5.30 -12.75 -8.28
C LYS A 164 -5.59 -11.41 -7.62
N ILE A 165 -6.71 -10.80 -7.97
CA ILE A 165 -7.13 -9.50 -7.45
C ILE A 165 -8.51 -9.71 -6.84
N THR A 166 -8.71 -9.23 -5.61
CA THR A 166 -10.03 -9.30 -4.96
C THR A 166 -11.04 -8.41 -5.68
N SER A 167 -12.33 -8.62 -5.46
CA SER A 167 -13.34 -7.72 -6.03
C SER A 167 -13.24 -6.30 -5.43
N HIS A 168 -13.54 -5.28 -6.24
CA HIS A 168 -13.75 -3.93 -5.74
C HIS A 168 -15.20 -3.80 -5.27
N SER A 169 -15.44 -4.16 -4.01
CA SER A 169 -16.78 -4.29 -3.44
C SER A 169 -16.91 -3.54 -2.12
N LEU A 170 -18.12 -3.50 -1.55
CA LEU A 170 -18.32 -3.04 -0.18
C LEU A 170 -17.47 -3.86 0.80
N TYR A 171 -17.09 -3.22 1.92
CA TYR A 171 -16.20 -3.81 2.93
C TYR A 171 -16.66 -5.20 3.40
N LYS A 172 -17.96 -5.36 3.72
CA LYS A 172 -18.50 -6.66 4.17
C LYS A 172 -18.33 -7.75 3.11
N THR A 173 -18.60 -7.42 1.85
CA THR A 173 -18.42 -8.34 0.72
C THR A 173 -16.95 -8.71 0.51
N LEU A 174 -16.03 -7.75 0.71
CA LEU A 174 -14.60 -8.02 0.67
C LEU A 174 -14.17 -8.97 1.80
N VAL A 175 -14.64 -8.75 3.03
CA VAL A 175 -14.37 -9.65 4.17
C VAL A 175 -14.90 -11.06 3.92
N GLU A 176 -16.10 -11.18 3.36
CA GLU A 176 -16.70 -12.46 2.96
C GLU A 176 -15.87 -13.17 1.89
N GLU A 177 -15.50 -12.45 0.81
CA GLU A 177 -14.64 -12.96 -0.25
C GLU A 177 -13.32 -13.50 0.31
N LEU A 178 -12.64 -12.70 1.14
CA LEU A 178 -11.39 -13.09 1.80
C LEU A 178 -11.58 -14.28 2.75
N GLY A 179 -12.75 -14.42 3.36
CA GLY A 179 -13.12 -15.55 4.21
C GLY A 179 -13.12 -16.89 3.48
N TYR A 180 -13.38 -16.90 2.17
CA TYR A 180 -13.34 -18.09 1.32
C TYR A 180 -11.93 -18.46 0.84
N LEU A 181 -10.94 -17.58 1.03
CA LEU A 181 -9.56 -17.82 0.59
C LEU A 181 -8.71 -18.62 1.59
N LYS A 182 -9.24 -18.91 2.79
CA LYS A 182 -8.55 -19.68 3.84
C LYS A 182 -8.20 -21.10 3.41
#